data_AF-K2RTZ4-F1
#
_entry.id   AF-K2RTZ4-F1
#
_cell.length_a   1.000
_cell.length_b   1.000
_cell.length_c   1.000
_cell.angle_alpha   90.00
_cell.angle_beta   90.00
_cell.angle_gamma   90.00
#
_symmetry.space_group_name_H-M   'P 1'
#
loop_
_entity.id
_entity.type
_entity.pdbx_description
1 polymer ?
#
loop_
_entity_poly.entity_id
_entity_poly.type
_entity_poly.pdbx_seq_one_letter_code
_entity_poly.pdbx_strand_id
1 'polypeptide(L)'
;MVMDFFKRIGVNKGTSRLFVGGIHGKESLTTIRIIEAANDIQVTEGYLELCNMPPSPYLSTLNPLYYLSLAGSRLIDLVMKNQPSIYLEIHCYRPDNYPKLTREDRKEVFGVPGLVELENGVLIGSISPFARSNFFDLNDFPFTLEVPCDPSSKSLQTCISFMEILAGSSNRLEIMEKLKKIYPEQVERLDNYFKDYSLNFHLAFQEIKQRAPETDLKDFNDLNELIVDVIEKGNFKVNPKQIKQLEGAFLIFNEYNSFKCNKRP
;
A
#
# COMPACT_ATOMS: atom_id res chain seq x y z
N MET A 1 16.20 -12.23 19.85
CA MET A 1 16.18 -12.37 18.38
C MET A 1 14.71 -12.35 18.00
N VAL A 2 14.16 -11.24 17.50
CA VAL A 2 12.74 -11.17 17.15
C VAL A 2 12.59 -11.87 15.81
N MET A 3 11.97 -13.05 15.83
CA MET A 3 11.73 -13.88 14.65
C MET A 3 10.69 -13.23 13.75
N ASP A 4 10.82 -13.47 12.45
CA ASP A 4 9.77 -13.20 11.47
C ASP A 4 8.53 -13.99 11.89
N PHE A 5 7.41 -13.30 12.13
CA PHE A 5 6.13 -13.99 12.28
C PHE A 5 5.60 -14.27 10.88
N PHE A 6 5.24 -15.51 10.61
CA PHE A 6 4.60 -15.90 9.36
C PHE A 6 3.56 -16.98 9.63
N LYS A 7 2.32 -16.76 9.17
CA LYS A 7 1.25 -17.75 9.23
C LYS A 7 0.36 -17.64 8.00
N ARG A 8 -0.11 -18.78 7.50
CA ARG A 8 -1.19 -18.85 6.51
C ARG A 8 -2.45 -19.43 7.15
N ILE A 9 -3.60 -18.84 6.82
CA ILE A 9 -4.95 -19.25 7.24
C ILE A 9 -5.80 -19.46 5.98
N GLY A 10 -6.71 -20.43 6.00
CA GLY A 10 -7.64 -20.72 4.90
C GLY A 10 -7.14 -21.81 3.94
N VAL A 11 -7.67 -21.80 2.71
CA VAL A 11 -7.41 -22.82 1.68
C VAL A 11 -6.71 -22.21 0.46
N ASN A 12 -5.90 -22.99 -0.25
CA ASN A 12 -5.07 -22.49 -1.35
C ASN A 12 -5.84 -22.03 -2.61
N LYS A 13 -7.18 -22.03 -2.60
CA LYS A 13 -8.01 -21.66 -3.76
C LYS A 13 -8.97 -20.52 -3.40
N GLY A 14 -8.99 -19.48 -4.23
CA GLY A 14 -9.85 -18.29 -4.06
C GLY A 14 -9.00 -17.03 -3.86
N THR A 15 -9.58 -16.02 -3.23
CA THR A 15 -8.94 -14.72 -2.99
C THR A 15 -7.66 -14.83 -2.16
N SER A 16 -6.57 -14.27 -2.67
CA SER A 16 -5.29 -14.14 -1.95
C SER A 16 -5.29 -12.85 -1.14
N ARG A 17 -4.97 -12.95 0.15
CA ARG A 17 -4.86 -11.82 1.07
C ARG A 17 -3.53 -11.84 1.79
N LEU A 18 -2.94 -10.68 2.01
CA LEU A 18 -1.67 -10.55 2.73
C LEU A 18 -1.71 -9.36 3.68
N PHE A 19 -1.58 -9.60 4.98
CA PHE A 19 -1.43 -8.57 6.00
C PHE A 19 0.01 -8.57 6.51
N VAL A 20 0.66 -7.41 6.49
CA VAL A 20 2.07 -7.28 6.84
C VAL A 20 2.25 -6.15 7.85
N GLY A 21 2.85 -6.48 8.99
CA GLY A 21 3.35 -5.51 9.97
C GLY A 21 4.87 -5.38 9.94
N GLY A 22 5.41 -4.39 10.65
CA GLY A 22 6.86 -4.23 10.81
C GLY A 22 7.60 -3.74 9.56
N ILE A 23 6.91 -2.97 8.71
CA ILE A 23 7.40 -2.50 7.41
C ILE A 23 8.72 -1.71 7.53
N HIS A 24 8.89 -0.93 8.60
CA HIS A 24 10.09 -0.15 8.86
C HIS A 24 10.28 0.22 10.34
N GLY A 25 11.51 0.59 10.68
CA GLY A 25 11.82 1.09 12.01
C GLY A 25 11.65 0.01 13.08
N LYS A 26 11.03 0.40 14.20
CA LYS A 26 10.72 -0.49 15.34
C LYS A 26 9.23 -0.80 15.45
N GLU A 27 8.46 -0.52 14.40
CA GLU A 27 6.99 -0.67 14.40
C GLU A 27 6.57 -2.12 14.63
N SER A 28 7.43 -3.08 14.26
CA SER A 28 7.23 -4.52 14.48
C SER A 28 6.87 -4.88 15.92
N LEU A 29 7.33 -4.09 16.90
CA LEU A 29 7.05 -4.30 18.32
C LEU A 29 5.59 -4.00 18.68
N THR A 30 4.96 -3.09 17.95
CA THR A 30 3.53 -2.77 18.10
C THR A 30 2.69 -3.64 17.19
N THR A 31 3.06 -3.74 15.91
CA THR A 31 2.25 -4.39 14.88
C THR A 31 2.10 -5.89 15.09
N ILE A 32 3.04 -6.54 15.79
CA ILE A 32 2.91 -7.96 16.15
C ILE A 32 1.64 -8.23 16.95
N ARG A 33 1.24 -7.34 17.86
CA ARG A 33 0.02 -7.50 18.68
C ARG A 33 -1.24 -7.52 17.84
N ILE A 34 -1.24 -6.79 16.72
CA ILE A 34 -2.37 -6.72 15.78
C ILE A 34 -2.35 -7.95 14.87
N ILE A 35 -1.18 -8.31 14.33
CA ILE A 35 -1.00 -9.49 13.48
C ILE A 35 -1.38 -10.78 14.24
N GLU A 36 -0.97 -10.92 15.50
CA GLU A 36 -1.33 -12.06 16.35
C GLU A 36 -2.81 -12.08 16.68
N ALA A 37 -3.47 -10.93 16.83
CA ALA A 37 -4.92 -10.90 17.02
C ALA A 37 -5.70 -11.36 15.77
N ALA A 38 -5.11 -11.22 14.57
CA ALA A 38 -5.69 -11.73 13.34
C ALA A 38 -5.59 -13.27 13.19
N ASN A 39 -4.84 -13.93 14.08
CA ASN A 39 -4.53 -15.36 14.01
C ASN A 39 -5.77 -16.27 14.05
N ASP A 40 -6.82 -15.80 14.72
CA ASP A 40 -8.06 -16.53 14.99
C ASP A 40 -9.19 -16.14 14.02
N ILE A 41 -8.92 -15.24 13.06
CA ILE A 41 -9.88 -14.84 12.04
C ILE A 41 -10.19 -16.04 11.13
N GLN A 42 -11.47 -16.26 10.87
CA GLN A 42 -11.92 -17.29 9.94
C GLN A 42 -11.86 -16.79 8.49
N VAL A 43 -11.25 -17.60 7.62
CA VAL A 43 -11.21 -17.37 6.18
C VAL A 43 -11.97 -18.49 5.49
N THR A 44 -13.16 -18.17 4.96
CA THR A 44 -14.07 -19.13 4.35
C THR A 44 -13.77 -19.39 2.86
N GLU A 45 -13.15 -18.43 2.18
CA GLU A 45 -12.74 -18.53 0.77
C GLU A 45 -11.33 -17.96 0.58
N GLY A 46 -10.49 -18.69 -0.16
CA GLY A 46 -9.11 -18.28 -0.40
C GLY A 46 -8.23 -18.44 0.83
N TYR A 47 -7.15 -17.67 0.88
CA TYR A 47 -6.19 -17.69 1.97
C TYR A 47 -5.82 -16.28 2.42
N LEU A 48 -5.38 -16.21 3.67
CA LEU A 48 -4.78 -15.03 4.29
C LEU A 48 -3.37 -15.40 4.76
N GLU A 49 -2.39 -14.65 4.29
CA GLU A 49 -1.05 -14.64 4.87
C GLU A 49 -0.91 -13.50 5.87
N LEU A 50 -0.40 -13.84 7.05
CA LEU A 50 -0.06 -12.92 8.11
C LEU A 50 1.45 -12.89 8.24
N CYS A 51 2.05 -11.71 8.15
CA CYS A 51 3.47 -11.50 8.32
C CYS A 51 3.75 -10.34 9.27
N ASN A 52 4.75 -10.48 10.14
CA ASN A 52 5.32 -9.35 10.86
C ASN A 52 6.84 -9.36 10.65
N MET A 53 7.33 -8.37 9.91
CA MET A 53 8.75 -8.22 9.62
C MET A 53 9.52 -7.74 10.85
N PRO A 54 10.82 -8.06 10.96
CA PRO A 54 11.62 -7.71 12.12
C PRO A 54 12.02 -6.22 12.07
N PRO A 55 12.48 -5.64 13.18
CA PRO A 55 12.96 -4.26 13.19
C PRO A 55 14.02 -4.01 12.12
N SER A 56 13.94 -2.85 11.48
CA SER A 56 14.86 -2.40 10.43
C SER A 56 15.18 -0.91 10.59
N PRO A 57 16.22 -0.38 9.93
CA PRO A 57 16.42 1.06 9.86
C PRO A 57 15.16 1.76 9.33
N TYR A 58 14.81 2.91 9.93
CA TYR A 58 13.66 3.66 9.48
C TYR A 58 13.93 4.29 8.11
N LEU A 59 13.11 3.95 7.13
CA LEU A 59 13.06 4.59 5.82
C LEU A 59 11.60 4.64 5.39
N SER A 60 11.09 5.81 5.02
CA SER A 60 9.68 5.98 4.67
C SER A 60 9.33 5.19 3.40
N THR A 61 8.16 4.54 3.38
CA THR A 61 7.60 3.91 2.17
C THR A 61 7.26 4.92 1.06
N LEU A 62 7.23 6.22 1.37
CA LEU A 62 7.15 7.32 0.39
C LEU A 62 8.52 7.78 -0.12
N ASN A 63 9.61 7.12 0.29
CA ASN A 63 10.92 7.28 -0.33
C ASN A 63 11.16 6.09 -1.28
N PRO A 64 11.44 6.30 -2.58
CA PRO A 64 11.63 5.20 -3.53
C PRO A 64 12.80 4.28 -3.15
N LEU A 65 13.81 4.79 -2.45
CA LEU A 65 14.94 3.98 -1.94
C LEU A 65 14.51 2.91 -0.93
N TYR A 66 13.33 3.05 -0.31
CA TYR A 66 12.78 2.00 0.55
C TYR A 66 12.69 0.67 -0.20
N TYR A 67 12.17 0.68 -1.43
CA TYR A 67 11.97 -0.51 -2.26
C TYR A 67 13.27 -1.08 -2.82
N LEU A 68 14.39 -0.36 -2.69
CA LEU A 68 15.74 -0.84 -3.02
C LEU A 68 16.52 -1.29 -1.79
N SER A 69 15.98 -1.05 -0.59
CA SER A 69 16.57 -1.52 0.66
C SER A 69 16.27 -3.00 0.90
N LEU A 70 17.02 -3.65 1.80
CA LEU A 70 16.76 -5.04 2.20
C LEU A 70 15.36 -5.26 2.79
N ALA A 71 14.82 -4.27 3.52
CA ALA A 71 13.47 -4.36 4.08
C ALA A 71 12.41 -4.28 2.97
N GLY A 72 12.54 -3.30 2.07
CA GLY A 72 11.62 -3.17 0.95
C GLY A 72 11.69 -4.32 -0.04
N SER A 73 12.88 -4.85 -0.33
CA SER A 73 13.02 -6.00 -1.24
C SER A 73 12.33 -7.24 -0.68
N ARG A 74 12.46 -7.50 0.63
CA ARG A 74 11.75 -8.60 1.32
C ARG A 74 10.23 -8.42 1.26
N LEU A 75 9.75 -7.20 1.46
CA LEU A 75 8.33 -6.89 1.33
C LEU A 75 7.83 -7.17 -0.09
N ILE A 76 8.57 -6.72 -1.11
CA ILE A 76 8.18 -6.94 -2.51
C ILE A 76 8.25 -8.42 -2.88
N ASP A 77 9.23 -9.18 -2.39
CA ASP A 77 9.27 -10.63 -2.57
C ASP A 77 8.01 -11.31 -2.01
N LEU A 78 7.53 -10.88 -0.82
CA LEU A 78 6.28 -11.39 -0.24
C LEU A 78 5.06 -11.03 -1.09
N VAL A 79 4.98 -9.78 -1.56
CA VAL A 79 3.87 -9.32 -2.44
C VAL A 79 3.89 -10.11 -3.76
N MET A 80 5.04 -10.22 -4.42
CA MET A 80 5.16 -10.92 -5.71
C MET A 80 4.92 -12.42 -5.60
N LYS A 81 5.34 -13.06 -4.50
CA LYS A 81 5.11 -14.48 -4.25
C LYS A 81 3.63 -14.79 -4.08
N ASN A 82 2.88 -13.91 -3.42
CA ASN A 82 1.49 -14.16 -3.05
C ASN A 82 0.46 -13.55 -3.99
N GLN A 83 0.84 -12.55 -4.78
CA GLN A 83 -0.03 -11.78 -5.68
C GLN A 83 -1.40 -11.47 -5.04
N PRO A 84 -1.40 -10.79 -3.87
CA PRO A 84 -2.64 -10.58 -3.12
C PRO A 84 -3.50 -9.50 -3.80
N SER A 85 -4.78 -9.78 -3.99
CA SER A 85 -5.76 -8.78 -4.43
C SER A 85 -6.29 -7.93 -3.27
N ILE A 86 -6.10 -8.41 -2.03
CA ILE A 86 -6.36 -7.67 -0.79
C ILE A 86 -5.08 -7.64 0.03
N TYR A 87 -4.55 -6.45 0.26
CA TYR A 87 -3.27 -6.26 0.92
C TYR A 87 -3.37 -5.18 2.00
N LEU A 88 -2.83 -5.46 3.18
CA LEU A 88 -2.85 -4.55 4.31
C LEU A 88 -1.44 -4.33 4.87
N GLU A 89 -0.94 -3.11 4.81
CA GLU A 89 0.26 -2.65 5.53
C GLU A 89 -0.16 -2.10 6.89
N ILE A 90 0.30 -2.73 7.97
CA ILE A 90 0.03 -2.29 9.32
C ILE A 90 1.24 -1.52 9.81
N HIS A 91 0.99 -0.28 10.22
CA HIS A 91 1.98 0.67 10.72
C HIS A 91 1.59 1.16 12.10
N CYS A 92 2.53 1.82 12.78
CA CYS A 92 2.19 2.59 13.96
C CYS A 92 2.73 4.01 13.90
N TYR A 93 1.97 4.93 14.49
CA TYR A 93 2.33 6.33 14.60
C TYR A 93 2.39 6.78 16.05
N ARG A 94 3.25 7.76 16.31
CA ARG A 94 3.25 8.48 17.59
C ARG A 94 2.21 9.60 17.55
N PRO A 95 1.49 9.91 18.65
CA PRO A 95 0.37 10.86 18.64
C PRO A 95 0.65 12.23 18.01
N ASP A 96 1.87 12.74 18.14
CA ASP A 96 2.35 13.98 17.52
C ASP A 96 2.33 13.96 15.98
N ASN A 97 2.36 12.77 15.37
CA ASN A 97 2.26 12.61 13.92
C ASN A 97 0.82 12.55 13.41
N TYR A 98 -0.18 12.40 14.27
CA TYR A 98 -1.58 12.30 13.83
C TYR A 98 -1.99 13.48 12.91
N PRO A 99 -1.76 14.76 13.26
CA PRO A 99 -2.14 15.88 12.39
C PRO A 99 -1.43 15.84 11.03
N LYS A 100 -0.18 15.34 11.00
CA LYS A 100 0.59 15.21 9.75
C LYS A 100 0.03 14.10 8.85
N LEU A 101 -0.53 13.05 9.43
CA LEU A 101 -1.10 11.92 8.70
C LEU A 101 -2.49 12.21 8.14
N THR A 102 -3.30 13.01 8.84
CA THR A 102 -4.71 13.26 8.48
C THR A 102 -4.99 14.60 7.80
N ARG A 103 -3.99 15.50 7.72
CA ARG A 103 -4.14 16.82 7.08
C ARG A 103 -4.64 16.74 5.64
N GLU A 104 -5.47 17.71 5.27
CA GLU A 104 -6.14 17.75 3.96
C GLU A 104 -5.19 18.09 2.82
N ASP A 105 -4.22 18.97 3.06
CA ASP A 105 -3.22 19.42 2.08
C ASP A 105 -2.06 18.42 1.89
N ARG A 106 -2.21 17.17 2.37
CA ARG A 106 -1.17 16.15 2.29
C ARG A 106 -0.85 15.79 0.83
N LYS A 107 -1.85 15.88 -0.08
CA LYS A 107 -1.66 15.62 -1.50
C LYS A 107 -0.71 16.65 -2.12
N GLU A 108 -0.84 17.90 -1.74
CA GLU A 108 -0.06 19.04 -2.23
C GLU A 108 1.36 18.99 -1.64
N VAL A 109 1.48 18.68 -0.35
CA VAL A 109 2.76 18.70 0.37
C VAL A 109 3.59 17.43 0.09
N PHE A 110 2.96 16.25 0.14
CA PHE A 110 3.62 14.95 0.08
C PHE A 110 3.30 14.14 -1.17
N GLY A 111 2.43 14.63 -2.06
CA GLY A 111 2.02 13.88 -3.24
C GLY A 111 1.12 12.69 -2.91
N VAL A 112 0.51 12.61 -1.72
CA VAL A 112 -0.42 11.52 -1.35
C VAL A 112 -1.57 12.06 -0.48
N PRO A 113 -2.80 11.53 -0.59
CA PRO A 113 -3.92 11.99 0.24
C PRO A 113 -3.67 11.78 1.74
N GLY A 114 -4.39 12.56 2.56
CA GLY A 114 -4.50 12.34 4.00
C GLY A 114 -5.07 10.95 4.31
N LEU A 115 -4.65 10.37 5.44
CA LEU A 115 -5.32 9.19 5.97
C LEU A 115 -6.67 9.59 6.58
N VAL A 116 -7.62 8.68 6.52
CA VAL A 116 -8.98 8.86 7.05
C VAL A 116 -9.06 8.12 8.37
N GLU A 117 -9.53 8.77 9.44
CA GLU A 117 -9.78 8.06 10.70
C GLU A 117 -11.07 7.24 10.60
N LEU A 118 -10.98 5.95 10.91
CA LEU A 118 -12.13 5.08 11.10
C LEU A 118 -12.78 5.41 12.46
N GLU A 119 -12.06 5.13 13.54
CA GLU A 119 -12.42 5.43 14.93
C GLU A 119 -11.25 5.07 15.86
N ASN A 120 -11.27 5.52 17.11
CA ASN A 120 -10.32 5.15 18.16
C ASN A 120 -8.83 5.39 17.77
N GLY A 121 -8.55 6.40 16.94
CA GLY A 121 -7.22 6.68 16.42
C GLY A 121 -6.74 5.72 15.32
N VAL A 122 -7.58 4.82 14.82
CA VAL A 122 -7.19 3.92 13.73
C VAL A 122 -7.43 4.64 12.41
N LEU A 123 -6.35 4.83 11.65
CA LEU A 123 -6.34 5.53 10.38
C LEU A 123 -6.21 4.54 9.21
N ILE A 124 -6.85 4.86 8.10
CA ILE A 124 -6.83 4.06 6.87
C ILE A 124 -6.49 4.93 5.66
N GLY A 125 -5.77 4.36 4.69
CA GLY A 125 -5.55 4.97 3.39
C GLY A 125 -4.92 3.99 2.40
N SER A 126 -4.65 4.44 1.18
CA SER A 126 -3.86 3.65 0.23
C SER A 126 -2.42 3.49 0.73
N ILE A 127 -1.79 2.38 0.41
CA ILE A 127 -0.32 2.25 0.52
C ILE A 127 0.39 3.26 -0.41
N SER A 128 1.71 3.34 -0.28
CA SER A 128 2.58 4.16 -1.12
C SER A 128 2.27 3.99 -2.62
N PRO A 129 2.24 5.10 -3.42
CA PRO A 129 1.99 5.04 -4.85
C PRO A 129 2.99 4.18 -5.61
N PHE A 130 4.22 4.06 -5.07
CA PHE A 130 5.28 3.24 -5.64
C PHE A 130 4.89 1.75 -5.63
N ALA A 131 4.50 1.21 -4.49
CA ALA A 131 4.07 -0.18 -4.39
C ALA A 131 2.72 -0.39 -5.10
N ARG A 132 1.74 0.49 -4.86
CA ARG A 132 0.39 0.41 -5.43
C ARG A 132 0.42 0.31 -6.95
N SER A 133 1.22 1.12 -7.63
CA SER A 133 1.18 1.19 -9.10
C SER A 133 2.06 0.14 -9.78
N ASN A 134 3.04 -0.41 -9.05
CA ASN A 134 3.95 -1.43 -9.58
C ASN A 134 3.45 -2.87 -9.42
N PHE A 135 2.78 -3.16 -8.30
CA PHE A 135 2.55 -4.56 -7.87
C PHE A 135 1.08 -4.93 -7.70
N PHE A 136 0.15 -3.99 -7.90
CA PHE A 136 -1.28 -4.21 -7.73
C PHE A 136 -2.05 -3.68 -8.93
N ASP A 137 -3.16 -4.33 -9.24
CA ASP A 137 -4.09 -3.85 -10.25
C ASP A 137 -4.89 -2.66 -9.70
N LEU A 138 -5.45 -1.85 -10.62
CA LEU A 138 -6.19 -0.64 -10.25
C LEU A 138 -7.28 -0.90 -9.21
N ASN A 139 -8.01 -2.01 -9.38
CA ASN A 139 -9.17 -2.39 -8.56
C ASN A 139 -8.83 -3.33 -7.40
N ASP A 140 -7.56 -3.65 -7.17
CA ASP A 140 -7.14 -4.33 -5.94
C ASP A 140 -7.35 -3.42 -4.72
N PHE A 141 -7.25 -4.02 -3.52
CA PHE A 141 -7.35 -3.35 -2.23
C PHE A 141 -5.99 -3.34 -1.49
N PRO A 142 -4.99 -2.57 -1.93
CA PRO A 142 -3.76 -2.36 -1.17
C PRO A 142 -3.87 -1.11 -0.29
N PHE A 143 -4.07 -1.34 1.01
CA PHE A 143 -4.30 -0.28 2.01
C PHE A 143 -3.29 -0.33 3.14
N THR A 144 -3.10 0.82 3.78
CA THR A 144 -2.41 0.95 5.06
C THR A 144 -3.43 1.09 6.19
N LEU A 145 -3.11 0.50 7.33
CA LEU A 145 -3.77 0.69 8.62
C LEU A 145 -2.74 1.24 9.60
N GLU A 146 -2.98 2.46 10.07
CA GLU A 146 -2.08 3.20 10.95
C GLU A 146 -2.72 3.31 12.33
N VAL A 147 -2.00 2.84 13.34
CA VAL A 147 -2.49 2.76 14.73
C VAL A 147 -1.56 3.52 15.69
N PRO A 148 -2.02 4.04 16.83
CA PRO A 148 -1.10 4.55 17.84
C PRO A 148 -0.06 3.48 18.24
N CYS A 149 1.22 3.86 18.34
CA CYS A 149 2.28 2.92 18.71
C CYS A 149 2.10 2.28 20.11
N ASP A 150 1.33 2.93 20.98
CA ASP A 150 0.78 2.32 22.19
C ASP A 150 -0.76 2.23 22.07
N PRO A 151 -1.27 1.19 21.40
CA PRO A 151 -2.69 1.11 21.08
C PRO A 151 -3.52 0.76 22.31
N SER A 152 -4.63 1.49 22.49
CA SER A 152 -5.64 1.12 23.49
C SER A 152 -6.35 -0.19 23.09
N SER A 153 -7.04 -0.82 24.04
CA SER A 153 -7.88 -2.00 23.75
C SER A 153 -8.95 -1.71 22.70
N LYS A 154 -9.51 -0.48 22.70
CA LYS A 154 -10.47 -0.03 21.69
C LYS A 154 -9.85 0.08 20.31
N SER A 155 -8.65 0.65 20.21
CA SER A 155 -7.90 0.75 18.95
C SER A 155 -7.59 -0.63 18.38
N LEU A 156 -7.15 -1.57 19.23
CA LEU A 156 -6.93 -2.97 18.84
C LEU A 156 -8.22 -3.62 18.34
N GLN A 157 -9.34 -3.43 19.03
CA GLN A 157 -10.64 -3.97 18.61
C GLN A 157 -11.05 -3.42 17.24
N THR A 158 -10.87 -2.12 16.99
CA THR A 158 -11.13 -1.51 15.67
C THR A 158 -10.25 -2.14 14.59
N CYS A 159 -8.96 -2.39 14.87
CA CYS A 159 -8.08 -3.10 13.92
C CYS A 159 -8.58 -4.52 13.64
N ILE A 160 -9.00 -5.28 14.66
CA ILE A 160 -9.51 -6.65 14.50
C ILE A 160 -10.77 -6.65 13.66
N SER A 161 -11.77 -5.84 14.00
CA SER A 161 -13.02 -5.74 13.24
C SER A 161 -12.76 -5.36 11.77
N PHE A 162 -11.80 -4.47 11.52
CA PHE A 162 -11.39 -4.12 10.16
C PHE A 162 -10.75 -5.29 9.42
N MET A 163 -9.80 -6.01 10.06
CA MET A 163 -9.16 -7.18 9.46
C MET A 163 -10.14 -8.33 9.20
N GLU A 164 -11.15 -8.52 10.05
CA GLU A 164 -12.23 -9.49 9.83
C GLU A 164 -13.04 -9.17 8.56
N ILE A 165 -13.36 -7.90 8.33
CA ILE A 165 -14.03 -7.46 7.09
C ILE A 165 -13.18 -7.82 5.88
N LEU A 166 -11.88 -7.51 5.90
CA LEU A 166 -10.98 -7.82 4.79
C LEU A 166 -10.84 -9.32 4.55
N ALA A 167 -10.62 -10.09 5.62
CA ALA A 167 -10.45 -11.54 5.57
C ALA A 167 -11.70 -12.26 5.08
N GLY A 168 -12.88 -11.75 5.43
CA GLY A 168 -14.18 -12.28 5.04
C GLY A 168 -14.73 -11.75 3.72
N SER A 169 -13.96 -10.94 2.97
CA SER A 169 -14.38 -10.38 1.68
C SER A 169 -13.50 -10.88 0.53
N SER A 170 -14.09 -11.02 -0.66
CA SER A 170 -13.43 -11.63 -1.82
C SER A 170 -12.85 -10.59 -2.79
N ASN A 171 -13.25 -9.32 -2.69
CA ASN A 171 -12.76 -8.23 -3.54
C ASN A 171 -12.98 -6.84 -2.92
N ARG A 172 -12.39 -5.81 -3.57
CA ARG A 172 -12.52 -4.39 -3.20
C ARG A 172 -13.96 -3.92 -3.04
N LEU A 173 -14.86 -4.24 -3.98
CA LEU A 173 -16.23 -3.74 -3.95
C LEU A 173 -16.94 -4.20 -2.67
N GLU A 174 -16.83 -5.49 -2.36
CA GLU A 174 -17.44 -6.07 -1.16
C GLU A 174 -16.88 -5.46 0.12
N ILE A 175 -15.55 -5.22 0.18
CA ILE A 175 -14.91 -4.53 1.31
C ILE A 175 -15.52 -3.14 1.48
N MET A 176 -15.57 -2.34 0.40
CA MET A 176 -16.09 -0.98 0.46
C MET A 176 -17.58 -0.95 0.86
N GLU A 177 -18.39 -1.91 0.39
CA GLU A 177 -19.79 -2.05 0.79
C GLU A 177 -19.97 -2.39 2.27
N LYS A 178 -19.16 -3.31 2.81
CA LYS A 178 -19.19 -3.64 4.24
C LYS A 178 -18.73 -2.46 5.10
N LEU A 179 -17.63 -1.80 4.71
CA LEU A 179 -17.14 -0.61 5.41
C LEU A 179 -18.15 0.53 5.35
N LYS A 180 -18.85 0.75 4.23
CA LYS A 180 -19.82 1.84 4.09
C LYS A 180 -21.00 1.73 5.06
N LYS A 181 -21.37 0.50 5.45
CA LYS A 181 -22.42 0.27 6.45
C LYS A 181 -22.02 0.73 7.85
N ILE A 182 -20.72 0.82 8.13
CA ILE A 182 -20.17 1.16 9.45
C ILE A 182 -19.62 2.59 9.45
N TYR A 183 -18.89 2.98 8.39
CA TYR A 183 -18.15 4.23 8.24
C TYR A 183 -18.51 4.92 6.91
N PRO A 184 -19.76 5.38 6.72
CA PRO A 184 -20.24 5.88 5.43
C PRO A 184 -19.45 7.10 4.93
N GLU A 185 -19.18 8.08 5.80
CA GLU A 185 -18.45 9.30 5.45
C GLU A 185 -16.98 9.01 5.10
N GLN A 186 -16.35 8.11 5.85
CA GLN A 186 -14.98 7.68 5.62
C GLN A 186 -14.85 6.99 4.27
N VAL A 187 -15.79 6.10 3.93
CA VAL A 187 -15.81 5.41 2.64
C VAL A 187 -16.03 6.40 1.49
N GLU A 188 -16.91 7.38 1.64
CA GLU A 188 -17.08 8.44 0.64
C GLU A 188 -15.77 9.22 0.42
N ARG A 189 -15.08 9.58 1.50
CA ARG A 189 -13.79 10.27 1.42
C ARG A 189 -12.71 9.41 0.74
N LEU A 190 -12.62 8.12 1.07
CA LEU A 190 -11.70 7.17 0.43
C LEU A 190 -12.01 6.98 -1.07
N ASP A 191 -13.29 6.96 -1.45
CA ASP A 191 -13.70 6.86 -2.85
C ASP A 191 -13.34 8.14 -3.64
N ASN A 192 -13.53 9.31 -3.03
CA ASN A 192 -13.08 10.58 -3.59
C ASN A 192 -11.55 10.60 -3.78
N TYR A 193 -10.79 10.10 -2.80
CA TYR A 193 -9.34 9.94 -2.94
C TYR A 193 -8.97 8.94 -4.04
N PHE A 194 -9.69 7.84 -4.20
CA PHE A 194 -9.45 6.90 -5.29
C PHE A 194 -9.66 7.56 -6.66
N LYS A 195 -10.74 8.32 -6.83
CA LYS A 195 -11.06 9.02 -8.08
C LYS A 195 -10.06 10.15 -8.39
N ASP A 196 -9.74 10.96 -7.38
CA ASP A 196 -8.86 12.11 -7.54
C ASP A 196 -7.38 11.71 -7.66
N TYR A 197 -6.97 10.65 -6.97
CA TYR A 197 -5.57 10.21 -6.93
C TYR A 197 -5.30 8.98 -7.78
N SER A 198 -5.92 7.84 -7.46
CA SER A 198 -5.55 6.55 -8.06
C SER A 198 -5.89 6.49 -9.54
N LEU A 199 -7.06 6.97 -9.96
CA LEU A 199 -7.43 6.98 -11.39
C LEU A 199 -6.51 7.88 -12.22
N ASN A 200 -5.93 8.95 -11.66
CA ASN A 200 -4.98 9.78 -12.38
C ASN A 200 -3.57 9.17 -12.35
N PHE A 201 -3.05 8.90 -11.15
CA PHE A 201 -1.67 8.44 -10.98
C PHE A 201 -1.42 7.06 -11.60
N HIS A 202 -2.29 6.09 -11.32
CA HIS A 202 -2.09 4.72 -11.77
C HIS A 202 -2.22 4.61 -13.30
N LEU A 203 -3.20 5.28 -13.89
CA LEU A 203 -3.39 5.25 -15.35
C LEU A 203 -2.25 5.98 -16.08
N ALA A 204 -1.81 7.14 -15.59
CA ALA A 204 -0.62 7.81 -16.11
C ALA A 204 0.60 6.89 -16.05
N PHE A 205 0.78 6.18 -14.93
CA PHE A 205 1.88 5.23 -14.77
C PHE A 205 1.82 4.04 -15.74
N GLN A 206 0.64 3.46 -15.99
CA GLN A 206 0.51 2.38 -16.98
C GLN A 206 0.85 2.88 -18.39
N GLU A 207 0.42 4.09 -18.75
CA GLU A 207 0.73 4.69 -20.05
C GLU A 207 2.24 4.95 -20.21
N ILE A 208 2.90 5.47 -19.17
CA ILE A 208 4.37 5.63 -19.14
C ILE A 208 5.05 4.28 -19.38
N LYS A 209 4.63 3.23 -18.68
CA LYS A 209 5.20 1.88 -18.85
C LYS A 209 5.01 1.34 -20.26
N GLN A 210 3.87 1.61 -20.88
CA GLN A 210 3.57 1.13 -22.23
C GLN A 210 4.43 1.84 -23.28
N ARG A 211 4.66 3.15 -23.13
CA ARG A 211 5.39 3.97 -24.10
C ARG A 211 6.91 3.98 -23.90
N ALA A 212 7.38 3.65 -22.70
CA ALA A 212 8.81 3.64 -22.38
C ALA A 212 9.66 2.75 -23.30
N PRO A 213 9.25 1.51 -23.68
CA PRO A 213 10.04 0.68 -24.59
C PRO A 213 10.15 1.24 -26.02
N GLU A 214 9.22 2.09 -26.42
CA GLU A 214 9.19 2.74 -27.74
C GLU A 214 9.96 4.08 -27.74
N THR A 215 10.34 4.54 -26.55
CA THR A 215 11.05 5.80 -26.33
C THR A 215 12.53 5.50 -26.09
N ASP A 216 13.42 6.21 -26.79
CA ASP A 216 14.87 6.09 -26.59
C ASP A 216 15.28 6.82 -25.30
N LEU A 217 15.01 6.20 -24.15
CA LEU A 217 15.30 6.72 -22.82
C LEU A 217 16.79 6.54 -22.49
N LYS A 218 17.60 7.57 -22.75
CA LYS A 218 19.05 7.58 -22.47
C LYS A 218 19.36 8.10 -21.08
N ASP A 219 18.59 9.08 -20.62
CA ASP A 219 18.80 9.70 -19.32
C ASP A 219 17.50 10.12 -18.60
N PHE A 220 17.66 10.80 -17.48
CA PHE A 220 16.54 11.29 -16.66
C PHE A 220 15.71 12.38 -17.31
N ASN A 221 16.29 13.16 -18.24
CA ASN A 221 15.56 14.19 -18.96
C ASN A 221 14.58 13.54 -19.94
N ASP A 222 15.02 12.51 -20.66
CA ASP A 222 14.15 11.77 -21.59
C ASP A 222 12.94 11.15 -20.85
N LEU A 223 13.18 10.59 -19.65
CA LEU A 223 12.11 10.07 -18.81
C LEU A 223 11.13 11.16 -18.35
N ASN A 224 11.65 12.31 -17.93
CA ASN A 224 10.82 13.44 -17.52
C ASN A 224 9.99 13.98 -18.69
N GLU A 225 10.56 14.09 -19.89
CA GLU A 225 9.84 14.48 -21.11
C GLU A 225 8.72 13.49 -21.44
N LEU A 226 8.99 12.18 -21.38
CA LEU A 226 7.96 11.16 -21.57
C LEU A 226 6.83 11.29 -20.56
N ILE A 227 7.15 11.48 -19.28
CA ILE A 227 6.15 11.62 -18.21
C ILE A 227 5.27 12.86 -18.47
N VAL A 228 5.87 14.00 -18.81
CA VAL A 228 5.12 15.23 -19.12
C VAL A 228 4.22 15.02 -20.35
N ASP A 229 4.73 14.43 -21.43
CA ASP A 229 3.95 14.15 -22.64
C ASP A 229 2.75 13.23 -22.35
N VAL A 230 2.93 12.19 -21.52
CA VAL A 230 1.85 11.30 -21.10
C VAL A 230 0.80 12.04 -20.27
N ILE A 231 1.23 12.87 -19.32
CA ILE A 231 0.32 13.63 -18.45
C ILE A 231 -0.54 14.59 -19.28
N GLU A 232 0.09 15.34 -20.19
CA GLU A 232 -0.58 16.35 -21.01
C GLU A 232 -1.55 15.70 -22.01
N LYS A 233 -1.10 14.69 -22.77
CA LYS A 233 -1.94 14.00 -23.76
C LYS A 233 -3.06 13.18 -23.13
N GLY A 234 -2.79 12.55 -21.99
CA GLY A 234 -3.76 11.78 -21.22
C GLY A 234 -4.70 12.65 -20.37
N ASN A 235 -4.44 13.96 -20.28
CA ASN A 235 -5.17 14.91 -19.43
C ASN A 235 -5.24 14.43 -17.96
N PHE A 236 -4.15 13.84 -17.46
CA PHE A 236 -4.08 13.29 -16.11
C PHE A 236 -3.90 14.41 -15.08
N LYS A 237 -4.74 14.44 -14.06
CA LYS A 237 -4.66 15.45 -12.98
C LYS A 237 -3.65 15.04 -11.92
N VAL A 238 -2.38 15.32 -12.18
CA VAL A 238 -1.27 15.09 -11.23
C VAL A 238 -0.54 16.38 -10.91
N ASN A 239 -0.11 16.54 -9.67
CA ASN A 239 0.65 17.71 -9.22
C ASN A 239 2.17 17.49 -9.33
N PRO A 240 3.00 18.53 -9.16
CA PRO A 240 4.45 18.40 -9.30
C PRO A 240 5.10 17.36 -8.36
N LYS A 241 4.54 17.13 -7.16
CA LYS A 241 5.02 16.06 -6.26
C LYS A 241 4.73 14.67 -6.83
N GLN A 242 3.54 14.49 -7.39
CA GLN A 242 3.14 13.25 -8.04
C GLN A 242 3.95 12.97 -9.31
N ILE A 243 4.34 13.99 -10.08
CA ILE A 243 5.26 13.83 -11.23
C ILE A 243 6.58 13.19 -10.78
N LYS A 244 7.18 13.71 -9.70
CA LYS A 244 8.40 13.11 -9.11
C LYS A 244 8.17 11.71 -8.55
N GLN A 245 6.96 11.40 -8.10
CA GLN A 245 6.62 10.04 -7.70
C GLN A 245 6.41 9.11 -8.91
N LEU A 246 5.96 9.59 -10.06
CA LEU A 246 5.90 8.79 -11.29
C LEU A 246 7.31 8.40 -11.74
N GLU A 247 8.27 9.33 -11.68
CA GLU A 247 9.70 9.03 -11.90
C GLU A 247 10.18 7.92 -10.96
N GLY A 248 9.96 8.07 -9.65
CA GLY A 248 10.36 7.07 -8.66
C GLY A 248 9.68 5.71 -8.86
N ALA A 249 8.39 5.71 -9.20
CA ALA A 249 7.64 4.49 -9.51
C ALA A 249 8.22 3.78 -10.74
N PHE A 250 8.64 4.53 -11.76
CA PHE A 250 9.24 3.99 -12.98
C PHE A 250 10.62 3.39 -12.73
N LEU A 251 11.44 4.00 -11.88
CA LEU A 251 12.73 3.43 -11.49
C LEU A 251 12.56 2.08 -10.78
N ILE A 252 11.59 1.99 -9.87
CA ILE A 252 11.25 0.73 -9.19
C ILE A 252 10.75 -0.30 -10.22
N PHE A 253 9.87 0.09 -11.13
CA PHE A 253 9.42 -0.77 -12.22
C PHE A 253 10.59 -1.35 -13.01
N ASN A 254 11.51 -0.47 -13.43
CA ASN A 254 12.64 -0.87 -14.26
C ASN A 254 13.56 -1.86 -13.53
N GLU A 255 13.86 -1.59 -12.26
CA GLU A 255 14.67 -2.47 -11.42
C GLU A 255 14.05 -3.88 -11.31
N TYR A 256 12.78 -3.97 -10.89
CA TYR A 256 12.12 -5.25 -10.63
C TYR A 256 11.77 -6.03 -11.92
N ASN A 257 11.65 -5.36 -13.08
CA ASN A 257 11.48 -6.07 -14.36
C ASN A 257 12.81 -6.46 -15.02
N SER A 258 13.88 -5.70 -14.82
CA SER A 258 15.22 -6.10 -15.26
C SER A 258 15.67 -7.41 -14.61
N PHE A 259 15.31 -7.64 -13.34
CA PHE A 259 15.57 -8.91 -12.66
C PHE A 259 14.76 -10.09 -13.21
N LYS A 260 13.55 -9.88 -13.73
CA LYS A 260 12.77 -10.95 -14.36
C LYS A 260 13.39 -11.43 -15.68
N CYS A 261 14.06 -10.56 -16.42
CA CYS A 261 14.78 -10.94 -17.64
C CYS A 261 16.04 -11.80 -17.35
N ASN A 262 16.70 -11.59 -16.21
CA ASN A 262 17.89 -12.34 -15.80
C ASN A 262 17.57 -13.66 -15.06
N LYS A 263 16.29 -13.93 -14.77
CA LYS A 263 15.78 -15.23 -14.29
C LYS A 263 14.93 -15.89 -15.37
N ARG A 264 15.50 -16.14 -16.55
CA ARG A 264 14.97 -17.19 -17.43
C ARG A 264 15.58 -18.52 -16.96
N PRO A 265 14.79 -19.58 -16.72
CA PRO A 265 15.33 -20.93 -16.56
C PRO A 265 16.07 -21.37 -17.83
#